data_AF-A0A5K1G7G4-F1
#
_entry.id   AF-A0A5K1G7G4-F1
#
_cell.length_a   1.000
_cell.length_b   1.000
_cell.length_c   1.000
_cell.angle_alpha   90.00
_cell.angle_beta   90.00
_cell.angle_gamma   90.00
#
_symmetry.space_group_name_H-M   'P 1'
#
loop_
_entity.id
_entity.type
_entity.pdbx_description
1 polymer ?
#
loop_
_entity_poly.entity_id
_entity_poly.type
_entity_poly.pdbx_seq_one_letter_code
_entity_poly.pdbx_strand_id
1 'polypeptide(L)'
;GECDIFNGHWVWDPKGPMYTNWSCPTLPSSKNCQGSGRPDQYYLNWRWKPNACELPRFDGSTFLSLVQGKKLAFIGDSVARNQMESLLCLLSQ
;
A
#
# COMPACT_ATOMS: atom_id res chain seq x y z
N GLY A 1 23.00 13.27 -3.05
CA GLY A 1 23.08 12.52 -1.79
C GLY A 1 22.38 11.19 -1.96
N GLU A 2 22.75 10.19 -1.16
CA GLU A 2 22.03 8.91 -1.11
C GLU A 2 20.58 9.14 -0.67
N CYS A 3 19.61 8.47 -1.31
CA CYS A 3 18.21 8.62 -0.90
C CYS A 3 17.89 7.66 0.25
N ASP A 4 17.84 8.20 1.46
CA ASP A 4 17.26 7.50 2.60
C ASP A 4 15.72 7.52 2.47
N ILE A 5 15.15 6.39 2.08
CA ILE A 5 13.70 6.24 1.89
C ILE A 5 12.90 6.28 3.19
N PHE A 6 13.56 6.19 4.35
CA PHE A 6 12.93 6.22 5.68
C PHE A 6 12.99 7.62 6.33
N ASN A 7 13.74 8.56 5.75
CA ASN A 7 13.82 9.94 6.21
C ASN A 7 13.02 10.87 5.29
N GLY A 8 11.87 11.32 5.78
CA GLY A 8 10.89 12.04 4.99
C GLY A 8 9.75 12.56 5.84
N HIS A 9 8.64 12.87 5.17
CA HIS A 9 7.43 13.36 5.81
C HIS A 9 6.19 12.89 5.05
N TRP A 10 5.06 12.87 5.74
CA TRP A 10 3.77 12.61 5.12
C TRP A 10 3.28 13.84 4.35
N VAL A 11 2.83 13.63 3.11
CA VAL A 11 2.22 14.66 2.27
C VAL A 11 0.86 14.20 1.77
N TRP A 12 -0.05 15.15 1.58
CA TRP A 12 -1.35 14.89 0.97
C TRP A 12 -1.18 14.57 -0.53
N ASP A 13 -1.80 13.50 -1.00
CA ASP A 13 -1.83 13.10 -2.40
C ASP A 13 -3.27 13.23 -2.95
N PRO A 14 -3.55 14.21 -3.85
CA PRO A 14 -4.87 14.38 -4.45
C PRO A 14 -5.27 13.21 -5.35
N LYS A 15 -4.33 12.34 -5.76
CA LYS A 15 -4.65 11.13 -6.54
C LYS A 15 -5.34 10.05 -5.68
N GLY A 16 -5.36 10.18 -4.35
CA GLY A 16 -5.99 9.23 -3.46
C GLY A 16 -5.25 7.89 -3.31
N PRO A 17 -5.86 6.92 -2.60
CA PRO A 17 -5.23 5.62 -2.35
C PRO A 17 -5.11 4.80 -3.64
N MET A 18 -4.20 3.83 -3.64
CA MET A 18 -4.02 2.91 -4.78
C MET A 18 -5.19 1.94 -4.94
N TYR A 19 -5.88 1.62 -3.86
CA TYR A 19 -7.04 0.75 -3.84
C TYR A 19 -8.03 1.25 -2.79
N THR A 20 -9.27 0.81 -2.91
CA THR A 20 -10.34 1.07 -1.93
C THR A 20 -10.88 -0.25 -1.39
N ASN A 21 -11.72 -0.17 -0.38
CA ASN A 21 -12.52 -1.28 0.12
C ASN A 21 -13.45 -1.89 -0.94
N TRP A 22 -13.72 -1.19 -2.06
CA TRP A 22 -14.51 -1.70 -3.18
C TRP A 22 -13.66 -2.31 -4.29
N SER A 23 -12.46 -1.78 -4.52
CA SER A 23 -11.57 -2.24 -5.59
C SER A 23 -10.63 -3.38 -5.18
N CYS A 24 -10.57 -3.73 -3.89
CA CYS A 24 -9.80 -4.88 -3.41
C CYS A 24 -10.70 -6.06 -3.02
N PRO A 25 -10.79 -7.12 -3.85
CA PRO A 25 -11.66 -8.27 -3.58
C PRO A 25 -11.14 -9.17 -2.45
N THR A 26 -9.85 -9.06 -2.09
CA THR A 26 -9.20 -9.88 -1.06
C THR A 26 -9.13 -9.20 0.30
N LEU A 27 -9.67 -7.98 0.44
CA LEU A 27 -9.60 -7.23 1.70
C LEU A 27 -10.44 -7.93 2.78
N PRO A 28 -9.86 -8.36 3.90
CA PRO A 28 -10.63 -8.98 4.97
C PRO A 28 -11.65 -8.00 5.56
N SER A 29 -12.81 -8.50 5.98
CA SER A 29 -13.85 -7.68 6.63
C SER A 29 -13.32 -6.95 7.86
N SER A 30 -12.42 -7.58 8.64
CA SER A 30 -11.75 -6.99 9.79
C SER A 30 -10.83 -5.80 9.45
N LYS A 31 -10.52 -5.59 8.17
CA LYS A 31 -9.71 -4.48 7.64
C LYS A 31 -10.54 -3.48 6.85
N ASN A 32 -11.84 -3.73 6.65
CA ASN A 32 -12.75 -2.82 5.96
C ASN A 32 -13.28 -1.77 6.95
N CYS A 33 -12.47 -0.76 7.25
CA CYS A 33 -12.82 0.31 8.19
C CYS A 33 -14.10 1.06 7.78
N GLN A 34 -14.25 1.36 6.49
CA GLN A 34 -15.43 2.05 5.96
C GLN A 34 -16.68 1.18 6.11
N GLY A 35 -16.58 -0.11 5.75
CA GLY A 35 -17.66 -1.08 5.98
C GLY A 35 -17.96 -1.32 7.47
N SER A 36 -17.01 -1.02 8.35
CA SER A 36 -17.18 -1.07 9.81
C SER A 36 -17.68 0.26 10.40
N GLY A 37 -18.09 1.21 9.57
CA GLY A 37 -18.75 2.45 10.01
C GLY A 37 -17.83 3.65 10.23
N ARG A 38 -16.55 3.59 9.83
CA ARG A 38 -15.69 4.78 9.87
C ARG A 38 -16.17 5.82 8.82
N PRO A 39 -16.54 7.04 9.23
CA PRO A 39 -17.17 8.00 8.32
C PRO A 39 -16.18 8.84 7.52
N ASP A 40 -14.96 9.02 8.01
CA ASP A 40 -13.92 9.82 7.36
C ASP A 40 -13.06 9.00 6.41
N GLN A 41 -12.57 9.62 5.33
CA GLN A 41 -11.70 9.00 4.32
C GLN A 41 -10.36 9.72 4.13
N TYR A 42 -10.15 10.86 4.78
CA TYR A 42 -8.96 11.69 4.57
C TYR A 42 -7.65 10.95 4.87
N TYR A 43 -7.69 9.97 5.78
CA TYR A 43 -6.52 9.17 6.13
C TYR A 43 -5.97 8.33 4.95
N LEU A 44 -6.80 8.05 3.94
CA LEU A 44 -6.42 7.27 2.76
C LEU A 44 -5.56 8.05 1.75
N ASN A 45 -5.52 9.38 1.87
CA ASN A 45 -4.90 10.27 0.88
C ASN A 45 -3.50 10.74 1.30
N TRP A 46 -2.89 10.11 2.29
CA TRP A 46 -1.53 10.41 2.69
C TRP A 46 -0.54 9.50 1.97
N ARG A 47 0.54 10.08 1.43
CA ARG A 47 1.71 9.33 0.95
C ARG A 47 2.96 9.76 1.71
N TRP A 48 3.87 8.81 1.86
CA TRP A 48 5.21 9.09 2.37
C TRP A 48 6.08 9.72 1.27
N LYS A 49 6.78 10.82 1.58
CA LYS A 49 7.71 11.49 0.67
C LYS A 49 9.10 11.59 1.33
N PRO A 50 10.11 10.84 0.84
CA PRO A 50 11.49 11.01 1.26
C PRO A 50 12.00 12.43 0.99
N ASN A 51 12.91 12.92 1.83
CA ASN A 51 13.42 14.29 1.69
C ASN A 51 14.35 14.47 0.47
N ALA A 52 15.06 13.40 0.08
CA ALA A 52 16.11 13.46 -0.94
C ALA A 52 15.70 12.88 -2.31
N CYS A 53 14.52 12.24 -2.42
CA CYS A 53 14.04 11.70 -3.68
C CYS A 53 12.51 11.54 -3.72
N GLU A 54 11.96 11.27 -4.91
CA GLU A 54 10.55 10.91 -5.09
C GLU A 54 10.41 9.40 -5.30
N LEU A 55 9.47 8.78 -4.59
CA LEU A 55 9.11 7.39 -4.82
C LEU A 55 8.14 7.30 -6.00
N PRO A 56 8.36 6.38 -6.96
CA PRO A 56 7.39 6.14 -8.01
C PRO A 56 6.09 5.60 -7.42
N ARG A 57 4.97 5.91 -8.07
CA ARG A 57 3.68 5.26 -7.72
C ARG A 57 3.83 3.76 -8.00
N PHE A 58 3.25 2.93 -7.14
CA PHE A 58 3.34 1.49 -7.30
C PHE A 58 2.73 1.06 -8.65
N ASP A 59 3.46 0.22 -9.38
CA ASP A 59 2.99 -0.45 -10.60
C ASP A 59 3.04 -1.96 -10.39
N GLY A 60 1.86 -2.59 -10.40
CA GLY A 60 1.73 -4.04 -10.21
C GLY A 60 2.39 -4.84 -11.32
N SER A 61 2.40 -4.34 -12.55
CA SER A 61 3.03 -5.03 -13.69
C SER A 61 4.54 -5.12 -13.49
N THR A 62 5.18 -3.98 -13.19
CA THR A 62 6.61 -3.93 -12.85
C THR A 62 6.94 -4.85 -11.67
N PHE A 63 6.15 -4.83 -10.60
CA PHE A 63 6.38 -5.70 -9.45
C PHE A 63 6.31 -7.19 -9.84
N LEU A 64 5.27 -7.60 -10.57
CA LEU A 64 5.09 -8.98 -11.00
C LEU A 64 6.23 -9.47 -11.91
N SER A 65 6.73 -8.62 -12.81
CA SER A 65 7.91 -8.93 -13.61
C SER A 65 9.15 -9.17 -12.74
N LEU A 66 9.36 -8.38 -11.68
CA LEU A 66 10.50 -8.55 -10.77
C LEU A 66 10.44 -9.86 -9.97
N VAL A 67 9.24 -10.31 -9.61
CA VAL A 67 9.04 -11.53 -8.81
C VAL A 67 8.68 -12.77 -9.66
N GLN A 68 8.72 -12.65 -10.99
CA GLN A 68 8.37 -13.74 -11.89
C GLN A 68 9.24 -14.98 -11.64
N GLY A 69 8.60 -16.15 -11.50
CA GLY A 69 9.28 -17.41 -11.22
C GLY A 69 9.85 -17.54 -9.80
N LYS A 70 9.57 -16.57 -8.91
CA LYS A 70 9.99 -16.58 -7.51
C LYS A 70 8.79 -16.84 -6.58
N LYS A 71 9.09 -17.25 -5.35
CA LYS A 71 8.12 -17.31 -4.26
C LYS A 71 8.46 -16.23 -3.26
N LEU A 72 7.51 -15.34 -2.98
CA LEU A 72 7.62 -14.32 -1.94
C LEU A 72 6.81 -14.78 -0.72
N ALA A 73 7.40 -14.71 0.48
CA ALA A 73 6.75 -15.06 1.73
C ALA A 73 6.92 -13.93 2.75
N PHE A 74 5.84 -13.60 3.46
CA PHE A 74 5.86 -12.70 4.60
C PHE A 74 5.91 -13.54 5.88
N ILE A 75 6.99 -13.41 6.65
CA ILE A 75 7.20 -14.18 7.89
C ILE A 75 7.15 -13.20 9.05
N GLY A 76 6.19 -13.39 9.95
CA GLY A 76 6.00 -12.53 11.10
C GLY A 76 4.64 -12.75 11.76
N ASP A 77 4.17 -11.74 12.46
CA ASP A 77 2.91 -11.76 13.18
C ASP A 77 1.75 -11.17 12.35
N SER A 78 0.73 -10.69 13.05
CA SER A 78 -0.42 -10.03 12.44
C SER A 78 -0.05 -8.81 11.58
N VAL A 79 1.05 -8.10 11.85
CA VAL A 79 1.48 -6.94 11.06
C VAL A 79 2.06 -7.39 9.73
N ALA A 80 2.84 -8.47 9.70
CA ALA A 80 3.35 -9.06 8.46
C ALA A 80 2.20 -9.55 7.57
N ARG A 81 1.17 -10.16 8.17
CA ARG A 81 -0.06 -10.53 7.45
C ARG A 81 -0.77 -9.30 6.87
N ASN A 82 -0.91 -8.21 7.62
CA ASN A 82 -1.54 -6.99 7.13
C ASN A 82 -0.79 -6.41 5.91
N GLN A 83 0.55 -6.46 5.90
CA GLN A 83 1.35 -6.02 4.75
C GLN A 83 1.13 -6.91 3.52
N MET A 84 1.08 -8.23 3.71
CA MET A 84 0.78 -9.18 2.63
C MET A 84 -0.61 -8.93 2.03
N GLU A 85 -1.63 -8.75 2.87
CA GLU A 85 -3.00 -8.42 2.42
C GLU A 85 -3.05 -7.11 1.63
N SER A 86 -2.33 -6.08 2.09
CA SER A 86 -2.21 -4.80 1.37
C SER A 86 -1.54 -4.96 0.00
N LEU A 87 -0.48 -5.77 -0.10
CA LEU A 87 0.16 -6.06 -1.38
C LEU A 87 -0.79 -6.79 -2.35
N LEU A 88 -1.59 -7.74 -1.87
CA LEU A 88 -2.60 -8.40 -2.72
C LEU A 88 -3.63 -7.40 -3.28
N CYS A 89 -4.04 -6.41 -2.48
CA CYS A 89 -4.90 -5.34 -2.96
C CYS A 89 -4.22 -4.50 -4.05
N LEU A 90 -2.95 -4.11 -3.85
CA LEU A 90 -2.17 -3.36 -4.83
C LEU A 90 -2.01 -4.10 -6.17
N LEU A 91 -1.91 -5.44 -6.13
CA LEU A 91 -1.74 -6.29 -7.30
C LEU A 91 -3.06 -6.64 -8.02
N SER A 92 -4.20 -6.36 -7.40
CA SER A 92 -5.54 -6.64 -7.97
C SER A 92 -6.20 -5.42 -8.62
N GLN A 93 -5.45 -4.32 -8.76
CA GLN A 93 -5.91 -3.10 -9.43
C GLN A 93 -5.74 -3.18 -10.94
#